data_AF-A0A286UT26-F1
#
_entry.id   AF-A0A286UT26-F1
#
_cell.length_a   1.000
_cell.length_b   1.000
_cell.length_c   1.000
_cell.angle_alpha   90.00
_cell.angle_beta   90.00
_cell.angle_gamma   90.00
#
_symmetry.space_group_name_H-M   'P 1'
#
loop_
_entity.id
_entity.type
_entity.pdbx_description
1 polymer ?
#
loop_
_entity_poly.entity_id
_entity_poly.type
_entity_poly.pdbx_seq_one_letter_code
_entity_poly.pdbx_strand_id
1 'polypeptide(L)'
;MSKSVPSNASSPPLGKFWWGNAVLFVGTHIAACIGMYLRPVWVIPRATLLLGILDWQASMFGITVGYHRLYSHRAFRAPFGVRLFLMALGSMGFQGSIKWWYV
;
A
#
# COMPACT_ATOMS: atom_id res chain seq x y z
N MET A 1 -37.27 -21.03 13.22
CA MET A 1 -36.16 -21.73 13.89
C MET A 1 -35.08 -20.69 14.23
N SER A 2 -35.25 -20.00 15.36
CA SER A 2 -34.35 -18.93 15.82
C SER A 2 -33.10 -19.57 16.41
N LYS A 3 -31.94 -19.39 15.77
CA LYS A 3 -30.67 -19.85 16.33
C LYS A 3 -30.34 -18.95 17.50
N SER A 4 -30.47 -19.46 18.72
CA SER A 4 -30.01 -18.79 19.93
C SER A 4 -28.50 -18.54 19.82
N VAL A 5 -28.11 -17.27 19.83
CA VAL A 5 -26.69 -16.87 19.90
C VAL A 5 -26.18 -17.25 21.29
N PRO A 6 -25.13 -18.07 21.42
CA PRO A 6 -24.60 -18.42 22.73
C PRO A 6 -24.03 -17.17 23.43
N SER A 7 -24.48 -16.93 24.67
CA SER A 7 -24.13 -15.77 25.50
C SER A 7 -22.68 -15.74 26.02
N ASN A 8 -21.87 -16.75 25.65
CA ASN A 8 -20.49 -16.94 26.12
C ASN A 8 -19.47 -16.83 24.98
N ALA A 9 -19.68 -15.93 24.02
CA ALA A 9 -18.61 -15.60 23.08
C ALA A 9 -17.55 -14.77 23.84
N SER A 10 -16.51 -15.44 24.34
CA SER A 10 -15.28 -14.74 24.75
C SER A 10 -14.80 -13.91 23.55
N SER A 11 -14.44 -12.66 23.80
CA SER A 11 -13.86 -11.80 22.77
C SER A 11 -12.72 -12.56 22.09
N PRO A 12 -12.66 -12.57 20.74
CA PRO A 12 -11.61 -13.29 20.04
C PRO A 12 -10.25 -12.86 20.61
N PRO A 13 -9.30 -13.79 20.80
CA PRO A 13 -8.00 -13.44 21.32
C PRO A 13 -7.42 -12.33 20.47
N LEU A 14 -7.00 -11.24 21.10
CA LEU A 14 -6.37 -10.12 20.39
C LEU A 14 -5.18 -10.69 19.61
N GLY A 15 -5.28 -10.67 18.28
CA GLY A 15 -4.22 -11.14 17.41
C GLY A 15 -2.91 -10.39 17.71
N LYS A 16 -1.77 -11.06 17.51
CA LYS A 16 -0.46 -10.46 17.77
C LYS A 16 -0.33 -9.13 17.01
N PHE A 17 -0.12 -8.04 17.77
CA PHE A 17 0.03 -6.72 17.18
C PHE A 17 1.29 -6.63 16.30
N TRP A 18 1.11 -6.15 15.06
CA TRP A 18 2.17 -6.03 14.07
C TRP A 18 2.92 -4.69 14.23
N TRP A 19 3.83 -4.67 15.20
CA TRP A 19 4.65 -3.49 15.52
C TRP A 19 5.41 -2.92 14.31
N GLY A 20 5.91 -3.77 13.40
CA GLY A 20 6.63 -3.32 12.20
C GLY A 20 5.80 -2.39 11.30
N ASN A 21 4.53 -2.75 11.05
CA ASN A 21 3.63 -1.90 10.27
C ASN A 21 3.26 -0.63 11.05
N ALA A 22 3.04 -0.74 12.36
CA ALA A 22 2.72 0.42 13.19
C ALA A 22 3.84 1.47 13.14
N VAL A 23 5.10 1.04 13.29
CA VAL A 23 6.27 1.92 13.18
C VAL A 23 6.37 2.52 11.78
N LEU A 24 6.18 1.73 10.73
CA LEU A 24 6.21 2.24 9.35
C LEU A 24 5.16 3.33 9.13
N PHE A 25 3.90 3.09 9.48
CA PHE A 25 2.83 4.05 9.27
C PHE A 25 3.00 5.31 10.14
N VAL A 26 3.23 5.16 11.44
CA VAL A 26 3.40 6.34 12.32
C VAL A 26 4.65 7.12 11.94
N GLY A 27 5.77 6.43 11.71
CA GLY A 27 7.05 7.05 11.35
C GLY A 27 7.00 7.81 10.03
N THR A 28 6.35 7.25 8.99
CA THR A 28 6.21 7.93 7.69
C THR A 28 5.39 9.22 7.79
N HIS A 29 4.31 9.24 8.58
CA HIS A 29 3.50 10.45 8.76
C HIS A 29 4.25 11.52 9.56
N ILE A 30 4.97 11.14 10.62
CA ILE A 30 5.82 12.08 11.38
C ILE A 30 6.89 12.66 10.46
N ALA A 31 7.58 11.83 9.67
CA ALA A 31 8.59 12.27 8.73
C ALA A 31 8.02 13.22 7.67
N ALA A 32 6.82 12.97 7.16
CA ALA A 32 6.13 13.85 6.22
C ALA A 32 5.81 15.22 6.85
N CYS A 33 5.29 15.24 8.08
CA CYS A 33 5.02 16.48 8.81
C CYS A 33 6.29 17.30 9.06
N ILE A 34 7.38 16.64 9.50
CA ILE A 34 8.69 17.29 9.70
C ILE A 34 9.22 17.84 8.38
N GLY A 35 9.18 17.04 7.30
CA GLY A 35 9.63 17.46 5.97
C GLY A 35 8.87 18.68 5.46
N MET A 36 7.54 18.70 5.62
CA MET A 36 6.70 19.83 5.22
C MET A 36 6.98 21.09 6.04
N TYR A 37 7.28 20.95 7.33
CA TYR A 37 7.66 22.07 8.20
C TYR A 37 9.04 22.65 7.84
N LEU A 38 10.05 21.78 7.66
CA LEU A 38 11.43 22.20 7.36
C LEU A 38 11.60 22.73 5.93
N ARG A 39 10.88 22.15 4.97
CA ARG A 39 10.98 22.47 3.54
C ARG A 39 9.57 22.61 2.96
N PRO A 40 8.91 23.75 3.20
CA PRO A 40 7.58 23.97 2.67
C PRO A 40 7.59 23.99 1.13
N VAL A 41 6.44 23.65 0.54
CA VAL A 41 6.29 23.33 -0.89
C VAL A 41 6.79 24.43 -1.84
N TRP A 42 6.73 25.70 -1.44
CA TRP A 42 7.20 26.83 -2.23
C TRP A 42 8.73 26.94 -2.33
N VAL A 43 9.48 26.25 -1.46
CA VAL A 43 10.96 26.22 -1.47
C VAL A 43 11.51 25.02 -2.26
N ILE A 44 10.64 24.05 -2.58
CA ILE A 44 11.04 22.82 -3.26
C ILE A 44 11.15 23.10 -4.78
N PRO A 45 12.22 22.63 -5.45
CA PRO A 45 12.32 22.73 -6.91
C PRO A 45 11.10 22.09 -7.59
N ARG A 46 10.56 22.74 -8.62
CA ARG A 46 9.40 22.23 -9.37
C ARG A 46 9.64 20.80 -9.90
N ALA A 47 10.86 20.49 -10.30
CA ALA A 47 11.25 19.14 -10.74
C ALA A 47 11.01 18.07 -9.66
N THR A 48 11.32 18.38 -8.40
CA THR A 48 11.09 17.45 -7.27
C THR A 48 9.60 17.27 -6.98
N LEU A 49 8.81 18.34 -7.07
CA LEU A 49 7.35 18.26 -6.93
C LEU A 49 6.73 17.39 -8.04
N LEU A 50 7.14 17.63 -9.29
CA LEU A 50 6.72 16.82 -10.44
C LEU A 50 7.13 15.35 -10.27
N LEU A 51 8.35 15.09 -9.84
CA LEU A 51 8.82 13.74 -9.56
C LEU A 51 7.95 13.07 -8.48
N GLY A 52 7.64 13.76 -7.38
CA GLY A 52 6.78 13.22 -6.33
C GLY A 52 5.36 12.88 -6.81
N ILE A 53 4.78 13.73 -7.66
CA ILE A 53 3.47 13.46 -8.27
C ILE A 53 3.55 12.24 -9.21
N LEU A 54 4.57 12.17 -10.07
CA LEU A 54 4.75 11.06 -11.00
C LEU A 54 4.99 9.74 -10.26
N ASP A 55 5.82 9.74 -9.23
CA ASP A 55 6.08 8.60 -8.35
C ASP A 55 4.78 8.10 -7.70
N TRP A 56 4.00 9.01 -7.12
CA TRP A 56 2.72 8.67 -6.51
C TRP A 56 1.74 8.05 -7.51
N GLN A 57 1.59 8.64 -8.70
CA GLN A 57 0.69 8.12 -9.72
C GLN A 57 1.15 6.77 -10.28
N ALA A 58 2.44 6.62 -10.53
CA ALA A 58 3.02 5.36 -11.01
C ALA A 58 2.84 4.23 -9.98
N SER A 59 3.05 4.53 -8.70
CA SER A 59 2.82 3.61 -7.59
C SER A 59 1.35 3.19 -7.48
N MET A 60 0.41 4.15 -7.50
CA MET A 60 -1.03 3.87 -7.45
C MET A 60 -1.50 3.03 -8.65
N PHE A 61 -0.96 3.30 -9.84
CA PHE A 61 -1.23 2.50 -11.03
C PHE A 61 -0.72 1.06 -10.89
N GLY A 62 0.51 0.89 -10.38
CA GLY A 62 1.09 -0.44 -10.09
C GLY A 62 0.27 -1.24 -9.09
N ILE A 63 -0.24 -0.61 -8.03
CA ILE A 63 -1.10 -1.28 -7.04
C ILE A 63 -2.46 -1.65 -7.65
N THR A 64 -3.15 -0.71 -8.30
CA THR A 64 -4.52 -0.93 -8.79
C THR A 64 -4.57 -1.87 -10.00
N VAL A 65 -3.72 -1.65 -11.00
CA VAL A 65 -3.70 -2.47 -12.23
C VAL A 65 -2.86 -3.73 -12.05
N GLY A 66 -1.72 -3.62 -11.39
CA GLY A 66 -0.83 -4.74 -11.10
C GLY A 66 -1.35 -5.59 -9.94
N TYR A 67 -1.07 -5.16 -8.71
CA TYR A 67 -1.29 -6.01 -7.52
C TYR A 67 -2.74 -6.45 -7.39
N HIS A 68 -3.69 -5.52 -7.50
CA HIS A 68 -5.11 -5.79 -7.32
C HIS A 68 -5.73 -6.53 -8.51
N ARG A 69 -5.75 -5.93 -9.72
CA ARG A 69 -6.47 -6.51 -10.88
C ARG A 69 -5.76 -7.71 -11.49
N LEU A 70 -4.44 -7.62 -11.72
CA LEU A 70 -3.69 -8.66 -12.41
C LEU A 70 -3.32 -9.81 -11.46
N TYR A 71 -2.77 -9.53 -10.28
CA TYR A 71 -2.24 -10.58 -9.39
C TYR A 71 -3.28 -11.14 -8.41
N SER A 72 -4.08 -10.31 -7.73
CA SER A 72 -5.09 -10.79 -6.79
C SER A 72 -6.35 -11.31 -7.47
N HIS A 73 -6.89 -10.56 -8.43
CA HIS A 73 -8.17 -10.91 -9.08
C HIS A 73 -8.02 -11.64 -10.42
N ARG A 74 -6.81 -11.73 -10.98
CA ARG A 74 -6.54 -12.36 -12.28
C ARG A 74 -7.50 -11.90 -13.40
N ALA A 75 -7.89 -10.62 -13.36
CA ALA A 75 -8.93 -10.05 -14.22
C ALA A 75 -8.56 -10.05 -15.71
N PHE A 76 -7.27 -10.10 -16.03
CA PHE A 76 -6.76 -10.20 -17.40
C PHE A 76 -5.40 -10.93 -17.44
N ARG A 77 -5.00 -11.38 -18.62
CA ARG A 77 -3.68 -11.96 -18.87
C ARG A 77 -2.79 -10.93 -19.55
N ALA A 78 -1.64 -10.63 -18.95
CA ALA A 78 -0.61 -9.77 -19.53
C ALA A 78 0.62 -10.58 -19.98
N PRO A 79 1.38 -10.13 -21.00
CA PRO A 79 2.68 -10.72 -21.35
C PRO A 79 3.72 -10.41 -20.27
N PHE A 80 4.80 -11.21 -20.22
CA PHE A 80 5.80 -11.16 -19.14
C PHE A 80 6.36 -9.75 -18.88
N GLY A 81 6.70 -8.99 -19.93
CA GLY A 81 7.24 -7.64 -19.78
C GLY A 81 6.27 -6.68 -19.06
N VAL A 82 4.98 -6.75 -19.38
CA VAL A 82 3.95 -5.93 -18.73
C VAL A 82 3.76 -6.36 -17.27
N ARG A 83 3.83 -7.67 -16.98
CA ARG A 83 3.79 -8.17 -15.60
C ARG A 83 4.95 -7.62 -14.78
N LEU A 84 6.18 -7.71 -15.31
CA LEU A 84 7.37 -7.21 -14.65
C LEU A 84 7.31 -5.70 -14.42
N PHE A 85 6.86 -4.93 -15.42
CA PHE A 85 6.67 -3.50 -15.31
C PHE A 85 5.67 -3.12 -14.21
N LEU A 86 4.48 -3.74 -14.21
CA LEU A 86 3.46 -3.50 -13.19
C LEU A 86 3.92 -3.95 -11.79
N MET A 87 4.73 -5.01 -11.70
CA MET A 87 5.34 -5.45 -10.45
C MET A 87 6.34 -4.43 -9.90
N ALA A 88 7.19 -3.87 -10.77
CA ALA A 88 8.12 -2.82 -10.38
C ALA A 88 7.37 -1.57 -9.89
N LEU A 89 6.36 -1.12 -10.63
CA LEU A 89 5.51 0.01 -10.20
C LEU A 89 4.78 -0.26 -8.88
N GLY A 90 4.22 -1.47 -8.70
CA GLY A 90 3.54 -1.84 -7.45
C GLY A 90 4.47 -1.88 -6.23
N SER A 91 5.76 -2.21 -6.43
CA SER A 91 6.75 -2.23 -5.34
C SER A 91 7.03 -0.84 -4.74
N MET A 92 6.79 0.23 -5.50
CA MET A 92 6.93 1.62 -5.04
C MET A 92 5.85 2.01 -4.00
N GLY A 93 4.77 1.24 -3.89
CA GLY A 93 3.65 1.55 -2.98
C GLY A 93 3.84 1.11 -1.53
N PHE A 94 4.89 0.33 -1.23
CA PHE A 94 5.18 -0.18 0.12
C PHE A 94 4.01 -0.92 0.81
N GLN A 95 3.09 -1.52 0.04
CA GLN A 95 1.91 -2.26 0.57
C GLN A 95 2.16 -3.77 0.74
N GLY A 96 3.39 -4.14 1.08
CA GLY A 96 3.82 -5.54 1.16
C GLY A 96 4.26 -6.12 -0.19
N SER A 97 4.80 -7.34 -0.15
CA SER A 97 5.33 -7.99 -1.35
C SER A 97 4.22 -8.58 -2.20
N ILE A 98 4.48 -8.71 -3.51
CA ILE A 98 3.55 -9.34 -4.45
C ILE A 98 3.11 -10.75 -4.04
N LYS A 99 3.96 -11.48 -3.31
CA LYS A 99 3.64 -12.82 -2.79
C LYS A 99 2.46 -12.81 -1.81
N TRP A 100 2.24 -11.71 -1.11
CA TRP A 100 1.07 -11.53 -0.23
C TRP A 100 -0.21 -11.21 -1.00
N TRP A 101 -0.07 -10.58 -2.17
CA TRP A 101 -1.19 -10.20 -3.02
C TRP A 101 -1.60 -11.31 -3.99
N TYR A 102 -0.68 -12.23 -4.29
CA TYR A 102 -0.94 -13.39 -5.11
C TYR A 102 -1.74 -14.42 -4.29
N VAL A 103 -3.06 -14.37 -4.44
CA VAL A 103 -4.01 -15.37 -3.94
C VAL A 103 -4.40 -16.30 -5.10
#